data_AF-A0A0S9QQM0-F1
#
_entry.id   AF-A0A0S9QQM0-F1
#
_cell.length_a   1.000
_cell.length_b   1.000
_cell.length_c   1.000
_cell.angle_alpha   90.00
_cell.angle_beta   90.00
_cell.angle_gamma   90.00
#
_symmetry.space_group_name_H-M   'P 1'
#
loop_
_entity.id
_entity.type
_entity.pdbx_description
1 polymer ?
#
loop_
_entity_poly.entity_id
_entity_poly.type
_entity_poly.pdbx_seq_one_letter_code
_entity_poly.pdbx_strand_id
1 'polypeptide(L)'
;MDRAFDNTGALKASSNAIGGSATVSLTGVSDTAKLGLGSTTTINLIGSAKTATAAGLVGEIQKAIDNDTGLNGKVKVSLGSDNKLAFSTVASGADQKLTIKAAGTANIGLGLNTAGALKGSGTDKGGSLGASSVRSTLATQFNNLLTQITQQAKDSSYNGVNLLFRNCSNPSENTLHVSFNEKNTSALDIQGVKFDAEGLGLTATTGSFQTDEEINAVIEKLTSATTTLRTQSSTFGANLSVVQNRQDFTKNLTNILDTGAANLTNADLNEEAANSQALSTRNSLAVSALSLANQAQQGILQLLR
;
A
#
# COMPACT_ATOMS: atom_id res chain seq x y z
N MET A 1 -19.73 -31.60 -30.65
CA MET A 1 -18.51 -32.39 -30.89
C MET A 1 -17.78 -31.64 -32.00
N ASP A 2 -16.64 -30.99 -31.80
CA ASP A 2 -15.47 -31.40 -31.04
C ASP A 2 -14.72 -30.18 -30.49
N ARG A 3 -14.20 -30.29 -29.27
CA ARG A 3 -13.57 -29.21 -28.50
C ARG A 3 -12.09 -29.14 -28.85
N ALA A 4 -11.69 -28.18 -29.67
CA ALA A 4 -10.29 -27.99 -30.09
C ALA A 4 -9.48 -26.99 -29.23
N PHE A 5 -9.96 -26.61 -28.04
CA PHE A 5 -9.27 -25.65 -27.18
C PHE A 5 -9.23 -26.15 -25.73
N ASP A 6 -8.02 -26.30 -25.18
CA ASP A 6 -7.82 -26.42 -23.74
C ASP A 6 -7.73 -25.01 -23.10
N ASN A 7 -8.01 -24.96 -21.80
CA ASN A 7 -8.28 -23.75 -21.03
C ASN A 7 -7.02 -22.89 -20.73
N THR A 8 -5.97 -22.99 -21.55
CA THR A 8 -4.67 -22.32 -21.34
C THR A 8 -4.29 -21.34 -22.45
N GLY A 9 -5.12 -21.19 -23.49
CA GLY A 9 -4.92 -20.15 -24.52
C GLY A 9 -3.73 -20.37 -25.47
N ALA A 10 -3.05 -21.52 -25.42
CA ALA A 10 -1.92 -21.82 -26.30
C ALA A 10 -2.36 -22.55 -27.59
N LEU A 11 -1.89 -22.05 -28.73
CA LEU A 11 -1.99 -22.71 -30.03
C LEU A 11 -1.01 -23.90 -30.07
N LYS A 12 -1.52 -25.13 -30.01
CA LYS A 12 -0.72 -26.35 -30.23
C LYS A 12 -0.45 -26.55 -31.72
N ALA A 13 0.74 -26.17 -32.19
CA ALA A 13 1.30 -26.71 -33.43
C ALA A 13 2.38 -27.72 -33.03
N SER A 14 2.21 -29.01 -33.36
CA SER A 14 3.20 -30.05 -33.09
C SER A 14 4.15 -30.26 -34.28
N SER A 15 5.39 -30.67 -34.02
CA SER A 15 6.22 -31.40 -34.99
C SER A 15 7.10 -32.36 -34.20
N ASN A 16 7.17 -33.60 -34.65
CA ASN A 16 7.75 -34.70 -33.89
C ASN A 16 9.29 -34.70 -33.93
N ALA A 17 9.87 -34.90 -32.74
CA ALA A 17 11.20 -35.39 -32.37
C ALA A 17 12.47 -34.79 -33.00
N ILE A 18 13.36 -34.23 -32.15
CA ILE A 18 14.82 -34.28 -32.38
C ILE A 18 15.51 -34.60 -31.05
N GLY A 19 15.80 -35.89 -30.84
CA GLY A 19 16.94 -36.29 -30.02
C GLY A 19 18.21 -36.11 -30.83
N GLY A 20 19.24 -35.50 -30.24
CA GLY A 20 20.55 -35.30 -30.85
C GLY A 20 20.73 -33.90 -31.47
N SER A 21 21.55 -33.08 -30.82
CA SER A 21 22.25 -31.92 -31.39
C SER A 21 21.45 -31.11 -32.42
N ALA A 22 20.34 -30.51 -32.00
CA ALA A 22 19.41 -29.79 -32.86
C ALA A 22 20.04 -28.50 -33.43
N THR A 23 20.69 -28.60 -34.60
CA THR A 23 20.81 -27.46 -35.51
C THR A 23 19.41 -27.10 -36.00
N VAL A 24 18.83 -26.05 -35.44
CA VAL A 24 17.64 -25.38 -35.98
C VAL A 24 18.12 -24.61 -37.22
N SER A 25 18.05 -25.25 -38.39
CA SER A 25 18.38 -24.59 -39.65
C SER A 25 17.11 -24.01 -40.24
N LEU A 26 17.01 -22.68 -40.31
CA LEU A 26 16.26 -22.04 -41.38
C LEU A 26 17.05 -22.34 -42.67
N THR A 27 16.42 -23.03 -43.60
CA THR A 27 17.06 -23.54 -44.80
C THR A 27 16.93 -22.54 -45.94
N GLY A 28 17.88 -21.62 -46.05
CA GLY A 28 17.98 -20.66 -47.16
C GLY A 28 18.96 -19.54 -46.83
N VAL A 29 19.85 -19.19 -47.76
CA VAL A 29 20.99 -18.27 -47.52
C VAL A 29 20.55 -16.78 -47.45
N SER A 30 19.26 -16.50 -47.25
CA SER A 30 18.71 -15.14 -47.11
C SER A 30 17.27 -15.18 -46.57
N ASP A 31 17.04 -15.92 -45.49
CA ASP A 31 15.70 -16.14 -44.93
C ASP A 31 15.19 -14.87 -44.20
N THR A 32 14.72 -13.92 -45.01
CA THR A 32 13.98 -12.75 -44.56
C THR A 32 12.53 -13.12 -44.25
N ALA A 33 12.00 -12.62 -43.14
CA ALA A 33 10.57 -12.73 -42.81
C ALA A 33 9.96 -11.34 -42.72
N LYS A 34 8.69 -11.23 -43.06
CA LYS A 34 7.90 -10.03 -42.82
C LYS A 34 7.25 -10.15 -41.44
N LEU A 35 7.63 -9.27 -40.54
CA LEU A 35 7.12 -9.13 -39.18
C LEU A 35 6.40 -7.78 -39.06
N GLY A 36 5.24 -7.74 -38.41
CA GLY A 36 4.48 -6.51 -38.35
C GLY A 36 3.47 -6.43 -37.23
N LEU A 37 3.27 -5.21 -36.72
CA LEU A 37 2.21 -4.80 -35.81
C LEU A 37 1.29 -3.87 -36.60
N GLY A 38 0.18 -4.40 -37.11
CA GLY A 38 -0.73 -3.69 -38.03
C GLY A 38 -0.20 -3.47 -39.47
N SER A 39 1.07 -3.12 -39.66
CA SER A 39 1.78 -3.02 -40.95
C SER A 39 2.98 -3.98 -40.99
N THR A 40 3.22 -4.64 -42.12
CA THR A 40 4.27 -5.67 -42.27
C THR A 40 5.62 -5.07 -42.69
N THR A 41 6.64 -5.15 -41.84
CA THR A 41 8.03 -4.78 -42.10
C THR A 41 8.85 -6.01 -42.48
N THR A 42 9.80 -5.91 -43.40
CA THR A 42 10.68 -7.05 -43.74
C THR A 42 11.92 -7.00 -42.86
N ILE A 43 12.14 -8.04 -42.06
CA ILE A 43 13.30 -8.19 -41.19
C ILE A 43 14.12 -9.40 -41.66
N ASN A 44 15.44 -9.24 -41.72
CA ASN A 44 16.33 -10.36 -41.93
C ASN A 44 16.56 -11.07 -40.59
N LEU A 45 16.00 -12.28 -40.43
CA LEU A 45 16.06 -13.02 -39.18
C LEU A 45 17.41 -13.71 -38.96
N ILE A 46 18.23 -13.82 -40.01
CA ILE A 46 19.56 -14.45 -39.97
C ILE A 46 20.51 -13.63 -40.84
N GLY A 47 21.29 -12.76 -40.20
CA GLY A 47 22.58 -12.36 -40.78
C GLY A 47 23.48 -13.60 -40.88
N SER A 48 24.44 -13.62 -41.80
CA SER A 48 25.19 -14.79 -42.30
C SER A 48 25.94 -15.71 -41.30
N ALA A 49 25.69 -15.63 -39.99
CA ALA A 49 26.23 -16.52 -38.96
C ALA A 49 25.23 -17.65 -38.62
N LYS A 50 25.62 -18.88 -38.92
CA LYS A 50 24.89 -20.11 -38.54
C LYS A 50 25.15 -20.41 -37.06
N THR A 51 24.18 -20.19 -36.19
CA THR A 51 24.33 -20.45 -34.75
C THR A 51 24.04 -21.91 -34.40
N ALA A 52 24.89 -22.53 -33.58
CA ALA A 52 24.87 -23.98 -33.30
C ALA A 52 23.86 -24.43 -32.23
N THR A 53 23.25 -23.51 -31.49
CA THR A 53 22.29 -23.82 -30.40
C THR A 53 20.96 -23.08 -30.60
N ALA A 54 19.87 -23.69 -30.14
CA ALA A 54 18.53 -23.07 -30.18
C ALA A 54 18.49 -21.74 -29.42
N ALA A 55 19.17 -21.64 -28.28
CA ALA A 55 19.28 -20.40 -27.50
C ALA A 55 20.06 -19.31 -28.25
N GLY A 56 21.13 -19.68 -28.96
CA GLY A 56 21.89 -18.74 -29.77
C GLY A 56 21.10 -18.25 -30.99
N LEU A 57 20.25 -19.10 -31.58
CA LEU A 57 19.32 -18.67 -32.65
C LEU A 57 18.28 -17.67 -32.14
N VAL A 58 17.67 -17.91 -30.97
CA VAL A 58 16.75 -16.95 -30.32
C VAL A 58 17.43 -15.61 -30.08
N GLY A 59 18.68 -15.62 -29.61
CA GLY A 59 19.46 -14.41 -29.37
C GLY A 59 19.72 -13.58 -30.63
N GLU A 60 20.09 -14.21 -31.74
CA GLU A 60 20.32 -13.50 -33.01
C GLU A 60 19.02 -12.96 -33.62
N ILE A 61 17.92 -13.72 -33.52
CA ILE A 61 16.61 -13.24 -33.96
C ILE A 61 16.15 -12.06 -33.09
N GLN A 62 16.38 -12.10 -31.77
CA GLN A 62 16.04 -11.00 -30.88
C GLN A 62 16.83 -9.74 -31.23
N LYS A 63 18.14 -9.85 -31.53
CA LYS A 63 18.95 -8.72 -32.00
C LYS A 63 18.41 -8.11 -33.28
N ALA A 64 17.94 -8.94 -34.22
CA ALA A 64 17.33 -8.45 -35.45
C ALA A 64 16.02 -7.69 -35.19
N ILE A 65 15.21 -8.15 -34.23
CA ILE A 65 13.98 -7.46 -33.79
C ILE A 65 14.33 -6.14 -33.08
N ASP A 66 15.34 -6.13 -32.21
CA ASP A 66 15.73 -4.95 -31.43
C ASP A 66 16.37 -3.86 -32.32
N ASN A 67 16.98 -4.25 -33.45
CA ASN A 67 17.50 -3.30 -34.45
C ASN A 67 16.39 -2.65 -35.28
N ASP A 68 15.17 -3.21 -35.30
CA ASP A 68 14.04 -2.62 -36.01
C ASP A 68 13.32 -1.58 -35.14
N THR A 69 13.28 -0.32 -35.58
CA THR A 69 12.69 0.78 -34.80
C THR A 69 11.19 0.63 -34.56
N GLY A 70 10.49 -0.16 -35.39
CA GLY A 70 9.06 -0.42 -35.27
C GLY A 70 8.71 -1.55 -34.30
N LEU A 71 9.62 -2.54 -34.14
CA LEU A 71 9.40 -3.73 -33.32
C LEU A 71 10.22 -3.76 -32.02
N ASN A 72 11.32 -3.00 -31.93
CA ASN A 72 12.16 -2.92 -30.73
C ASN A 72 11.33 -2.57 -29.50
N GLY A 73 11.51 -3.34 -28.43
CA GLY A 73 10.77 -3.18 -27.18
C GLY A 73 9.28 -3.48 -27.28
N LYS A 74 8.78 -3.96 -28.42
CA LYS A 74 7.36 -4.32 -28.66
C LYS A 74 7.16 -5.79 -29.01
N VAL A 75 8.17 -6.46 -29.57
CA VAL A 75 8.13 -7.89 -29.91
C VAL A 75 9.33 -8.60 -29.28
N LYS A 76 9.09 -9.81 -28.76
CA LYS A 76 10.14 -10.71 -28.29
C LYS A 76 10.05 -12.05 -28.98
N VAL A 77 11.19 -12.74 -29.06
CA VAL A 77 11.29 -14.13 -29.48
C VAL A 77 11.74 -14.99 -28.30
N SER A 78 11.18 -16.18 -28.19
CA SER A 78 11.56 -17.18 -27.21
C SER A 78 11.54 -18.58 -27.82
N LEU A 79 12.07 -19.55 -27.07
CA LEU A 79 11.88 -20.96 -27.35
C LEU A 79 10.72 -21.46 -26.49
N GLY A 80 9.66 -21.96 -27.11
CA GLY A 80 8.56 -22.62 -26.44
C GLY A 80 8.98 -23.95 -25.80
N SER A 81 8.14 -24.47 -24.92
CA SER A 81 8.33 -25.78 -24.26
C SER A 81 8.31 -26.97 -25.24
N ASP A 82 7.96 -26.71 -26.50
CA ASP A 82 7.96 -27.62 -27.63
C ASP A 82 9.20 -27.48 -28.55
N ASN A 83 10.24 -26.76 -28.08
CA ASN A 83 11.45 -26.45 -28.85
C ASN A 83 11.19 -25.62 -30.13
N LYS A 84 10.08 -24.88 -30.19
CA LYS A 84 9.75 -24.00 -31.32
C LYS A 84 10.00 -22.54 -31.01
N LEU A 85 10.32 -21.76 -32.05
CA LEU A 85 10.40 -20.31 -31.94
C LEU A 85 8.99 -19.73 -31.75
N ALA A 86 8.80 -19.05 -30.64
CA ALA A 86 7.58 -18.31 -30.32
C ALA A 86 7.88 -16.81 -30.37
N PHE A 87 7.01 -16.06 -31.04
CA PHE A 87 7.09 -14.61 -31.04
C PHE A 87 5.88 -14.06 -30.29
N SER A 88 6.14 -13.12 -29.40
CA SER A 88 5.13 -12.49 -28.56
C SER A 88 5.27 -10.98 -28.58
N THR A 89 4.16 -10.27 -28.44
CA THR A 89 4.20 -8.83 -28.20
C THR A 89 4.35 -8.54 -26.72
N VAL A 90 5.19 -7.58 -26.37
CA VAL A 90 5.34 -7.11 -24.98
C VAL A 90 4.52 -5.85 -24.67
N ALA A 91 3.92 -5.23 -25.68
CA ALA A 91 3.05 -4.07 -25.56
C ALA A 91 1.60 -4.39 -25.98
N SER A 92 0.62 -3.76 -25.33
CA SER A 92 -0.82 -3.93 -25.57
C SER A 92 -1.40 -2.81 -26.44
N GLY A 93 -2.37 -3.13 -27.30
CA GLY A 93 -3.10 -2.15 -28.12
C GLY A 93 -3.70 -2.78 -29.38
N ALA A 94 -4.67 -2.12 -30.03
CA ALA A 94 -5.31 -2.63 -31.25
C ALA A 94 -4.31 -2.79 -32.42
N ASP A 95 -3.27 -1.96 -32.45
CA ASP A 95 -2.21 -2.00 -33.46
C ASP A 95 -1.17 -3.10 -33.19
N GLN A 96 -1.25 -3.79 -32.05
CA GLN A 96 -0.25 -4.74 -31.58
C GLN A 96 -0.52 -6.18 -32.02
N LYS A 97 -1.31 -6.37 -33.09
CA LYS A 97 -1.52 -7.70 -33.69
C LYS A 97 -0.26 -8.15 -34.42
N LEU A 98 0.45 -9.12 -33.87
CA LEU A 98 1.66 -9.66 -34.48
C LEU A 98 1.32 -10.49 -35.72
N THR A 99 1.88 -10.10 -36.85
CA THR A 99 1.80 -10.82 -38.11
C THR A 99 3.19 -11.30 -38.50
N ILE A 100 3.29 -12.56 -38.90
CA ILE A 100 4.52 -13.18 -39.38
C ILE A 100 4.21 -13.81 -40.73
N LYS A 101 4.95 -13.41 -41.77
CA LYS A 101 4.78 -13.92 -43.12
C LYS A 101 6.15 -14.21 -43.73
N ALA A 102 6.27 -15.27 -44.54
CA ALA A 102 7.44 -15.45 -45.39
C ALA A 102 7.59 -14.26 -46.36
N ALA A 103 8.80 -13.75 -46.55
CA ALA A 103 9.04 -12.68 -47.52
C ALA A 103 8.87 -13.15 -48.98
N GLY A 104 8.92 -14.47 -49.23
CA GLY A 104 8.72 -15.12 -50.53
C GLY A 104 7.85 -16.39 -50.45
N THR A 105 7.98 -17.29 -51.43
CA THR A 105 7.23 -18.57 -51.51
C THR A 105 7.89 -19.71 -50.72
N ALA A 106 9.13 -19.52 -50.27
CA ALA A 106 9.86 -20.49 -49.46
C ALA A 106 9.28 -20.56 -48.04
N ASN A 107 9.14 -21.78 -47.52
CA ASN A 107 8.72 -22.00 -46.14
C ASN A 107 9.86 -21.57 -45.20
N ILE A 108 9.60 -20.59 -44.33
CA ILE A 108 10.56 -20.08 -43.33
C ILE A 108 10.76 -21.03 -42.14
N GLY A 109 10.15 -22.23 -42.15
CA GLY A 109 10.36 -23.26 -41.13
C GLY A 109 9.71 -22.95 -39.78
N LEU A 110 8.96 -21.85 -39.68
CA LEU A 110 8.23 -21.45 -38.47
C LEU A 110 6.90 -22.22 -38.37
N GLY A 111 6.98 -23.51 -38.05
CA GLY A 111 5.89 -24.22 -37.37
C GLY A 111 4.79 -24.90 -38.19
N LEU A 112 4.76 -24.84 -39.53
CA LEU A 112 3.91 -25.72 -40.36
C LEU A 112 4.66 -26.25 -41.58
N ASN A 113 4.55 -27.55 -41.84
CA ASN A 113 5.08 -28.23 -43.03
C ASN A 113 4.12 -28.08 -44.24
N THR A 114 3.66 -26.85 -44.49
CA THR A 114 2.85 -26.52 -45.68
C THR A 114 3.42 -25.28 -46.35
N ALA A 115 3.52 -25.32 -47.68
CA ALA A 115 4.09 -24.28 -48.54
C ALA A 115 3.20 -23.03 -48.66
N GLY A 116 2.66 -22.54 -47.54
CA GLY A 116 1.73 -21.41 -47.48
C GLY A 116 2.17 -20.38 -46.44
N ALA A 117 1.93 -19.11 -46.75
CA ALA A 117 2.10 -18.01 -45.81
C ALA A 117 1.36 -18.31 -44.49
N LEU A 118 2.09 -18.23 -43.37
CA LEU A 118 1.53 -18.31 -42.03
C LEU A 118 0.45 -17.23 -41.88
N LYS A 119 -0.81 -17.63 -41.64
CA LYS A 119 -1.87 -16.68 -41.28
C LYS A 119 -1.59 -16.23 -39.84
N GLY A 120 -0.79 -15.16 -39.69
CA GLY A 120 -0.53 -14.40 -38.47
C GLY A 120 -0.64 -15.21 -37.16
N SER A 121 0.41 -15.95 -36.81
CA SER A 121 0.51 -16.62 -35.51
C SER A 121 1.49 -15.85 -34.62
N GLY A 122 0.99 -15.38 -33.49
CA GLY A 122 1.75 -14.78 -32.41
C GLY A 122 0.86 -14.72 -31.17
N THR A 123 1.44 -14.85 -29.99
CA THR A 123 0.72 -14.58 -28.74
C THR A 123 0.84 -13.09 -28.45
N ASP A 124 -0.26 -12.35 -28.57
CA ASP A 124 -0.26 -10.95 -28.13
C ASP A 124 -0.50 -10.86 -26.61
N LYS A 125 -0.14 -9.72 -26.00
CA LYS A 125 -0.27 -9.51 -24.55
C LYS A 125 -1.74 -9.55 -24.07
N GLY A 126 -2.73 -9.50 -24.98
CA GLY A 126 -4.18 -9.67 -24.76
C GLY A 126 -4.77 -10.99 -25.28
N GLY A 127 -3.95 -11.96 -25.68
CA GLY A 127 -4.38 -13.25 -26.21
C GLY A 127 -4.73 -13.25 -27.70
N SER A 128 -5.21 -14.38 -28.24
CA SER A 128 -5.50 -14.56 -29.69
C SER A 128 -6.51 -13.55 -30.30
N LEU A 129 -7.18 -12.75 -29.47
CA LEU A 129 -8.28 -11.84 -29.83
C LEU A 129 -7.89 -10.34 -29.78
N GLY A 130 -6.65 -9.99 -29.42
CA GLY A 130 -6.25 -8.59 -29.22
C GLY A 130 -6.55 -8.05 -27.82
N ALA A 131 -6.04 -6.85 -27.52
CA ALA A 131 -6.21 -6.21 -26.22
C ALA A 131 -7.69 -5.85 -25.93
N SER A 132 -8.19 -6.25 -24.76
CA SER A 132 -9.54 -5.91 -24.29
C SER A 132 -9.62 -4.44 -23.86
N SER A 133 -10.42 -3.65 -24.57
CA SER A 133 -10.69 -2.23 -24.24
C SER A 133 -11.39 -2.04 -22.89
N VAL A 134 -12.21 -3.01 -22.48
CA VAL A 134 -12.85 -3.03 -21.15
C VAL A 134 -11.80 -3.20 -20.05
N ARG A 135 -10.88 -4.16 -20.21
CA ARG A 135 -9.79 -4.38 -19.24
C ARG A 135 -8.85 -3.19 -19.15
N SER A 136 -8.54 -2.53 -20.27
CA SER A 136 -7.77 -1.28 -20.28
C SER A 136 -8.47 -0.14 -19.54
N THR A 137 -9.79 -0.01 -19.71
CA THR A 137 -10.58 0.98 -18.95
C THR A 137 -10.55 0.68 -17.45
N LEU A 138 -10.74 -0.58 -17.05
CA LEU A 138 -10.69 -1.00 -15.64
C LEU A 138 -9.29 -0.79 -15.02
N ALA A 139 -8.22 -1.07 -15.76
CA ALA A 139 -6.85 -0.79 -15.35
C ALA A 139 -6.62 0.71 -15.09
N THR A 140 -7.18 1.57 -15.94
CA THR A 140 -7.12 3.02 -15.75
C THR A 140 -7.89 3.46 -14.49
N GLN A 141 -9.10 2.92 -14.29
CA GLN A 141 -9.89 3.18 -13.09
C GLN A 141 -9.17 2.71 -11.81
N PHE A 142 -8.53 1.54 -11.84
CA PHE A 142 -7.72 1.05 -10.74
C PHE A 142 -6.56 2.00 -10.40
N ASN A 143 -5.81 2.46 -11.40
CA ASN A 143 -4.72 3.42 -11.18
C ASN A 143 -5.22 4.77 -10.62
N ASN A 144 -6.40 5.22 -11.06
CA ASN A 144 -7.05 6.42 -10.50
C ASN A 144 -7.44 6.20 -9.03
N LEU A 145 -7.97 5.02 -8.68
CA LEU A 145 -8.28 4.68 -7.28
C LEU A 145 -7.04 4.62 -6.40
N LEU A 146 -5.89 4.11 -6.89
CA LEU A 146 -4.62 4.17 -6.14
C LEU A 146 -4.20 5.61 -5.84
N THR A 147 -4.45 6.53 -6.78
CA THR A 147 -4.22 7.96 -6.58
C THR A 147 -5.14 8.52 -5.51
N GLN A 148 -6.43 8.17 -5.55
CA GLN A 148 -7.40 8.59 -4.53
C GLN A 148 -7.08 8.03 -3.14
N ILE A 149 -6.65 6.77 -3.03
CA ILE A 149 -6.18 6.18 -1.76
C ILE A 149 -5.03 7.00 -1.19
N THR A 150 -4.06 7.35 -2.03
CA THR A 150 -2.91 8.16 -1.62
C THR A 150 -3.34 9.57 -1.18
N GLN A 151 -4.27 10.21 -1.90
CA GLN A 151 -4.82 11.51 -1.51
C GLN A 151 -5.57 11.44 -0.19
N GLN A 152 -6.46 10.46 -0.03
CA GLN A 152 -7.21 10.26 1.21
C GLN A 152 -6.29 10.01 2.41
N ALA A 153 -5.24 9.21 2.24
CA ALA A 153 -4.24 9.01 3.29
C ALA A 153 -3.55 10.33 3.67
N LYS A 154 -3.19 11.17 2.68
CA LYS A 154 -2.58 12.50 2.92
C LYS A 154 -3.53 13.49 3.60
N ASP A 155 -4.81 13.47 3.24
CA ASP A 155 -5.82 14.41 3.75
C ASP A 155 -6.32 14.04 5.16
N SER A 156 -6.09 12.80 5.61
CA SER A 156 -6.51 12.27 6.91
C SER A 156 -5.68 12.79 8.09
N SER A 157 -5.63 14.11 8.25
CA SER A 157 -4.92 14.80 9.33
C SER A 157 -5.88 15.35 10.40
N TYR A 158 -5.42 15.36 11.65
CA TYR A 158 -6.11 16.01 12.76
C TYR A 158 -5.13 16.93 13.49
N ASN A 159 -5.49 18.21 13.63
CA ASN A 159 -4.64 19.25 14.24
C ASN A 159 -3.19 19.24 13.73
N GLY A 160 -2.98 18.95 12.44
CA GLY A 160 -1.64 18.90 11.83
C GLY A 160 -0.89 17.57 11.96
N VAL A 161 -1.42 16.58 12.69
CA VAL A 161 -0.84 15.23 12.77
C VAL A 161 -1.58 14.30 11.83
N ASN A 162 -0.86 13.57 10.99
CA ASN A 162 -1.42 12.54 10.11
C ASN A 162 -0.83 11.17 10.46
N LEU A 163 -1.65 10.27 11.00
CA LEU A 163 -1.22 8.93 11.39
C LEU A 163 -1.34 7.89 10.27
N LEU A 164 -1.95 8.23 9.13
CA LEU A 164 -2.16 7.33 7.99
C LEU A 164 -1.17 7.57 6.83
N PHE A 165 -0.42 8.67 6.88
CA PHE A 165 0.54 9.03 5.85
C PHE A 165 1.88 9.44 6.45
N ARG A 166 2.97 9.07 5.76
CA ARG A 166 4.35 9.53 6.01
C ARG A 166 5.07 9.70 4.68
N ASN A 167 5.89 10.74 4.55
CA ASN A 167 6.71 10.93 3.35
C ASN A 167 7.92 9.98 3.33
N CYS A 168 8.48 9.67 4.49
CA CYS A 168 9.66 8.84 4.63
C CYS A 168 9.39 7.56 5.44
N SER A 169 10.29 6.59 5.31
CA SER A 169 10.16 5.30 5.99
C SER A 169 10.37 5.39 7.50
N ASN A 170 10.84 6.52 8.03
CA ASN A 170 11.06 6.72 9.47
C ASN A 170 9.73 6.81 10.22
N PRO A 171 9.44 5.90 11.18
CA PRO A 171 8.20 5.93 11.96
C PRO A 171 8.00 7.21 12.78
N SER A 172 9.08 7.91 13.12
CA SER A 172 9.05 9.12 13.95
C SER A 172 8.60 10.38 13.21
N GLU A 173 8.41 10.36 11.89
CA GLU A 173 7.98 11.55 11.13
C GLU A 173 6.60 12.04 11.60
N ASN A 174 5.67 11.11 11.82
CA ASN A 174 4.33 11.41 12.30
C ASN A 174 4.00 10.48 13.46
N THR A 175 4.29 10.93 14.68
CA THR A 175 3.93 10.20 15.91
C THR A 175 3.05 11.10 16.76
N LEU A 176 1.92 10.56 17.23
CA LEU A 176 1.11 11.21 18.24
C LEU A 176 1.60 10.77 19.63
N HIS A 177 2.24 11.70 20.34
CA HIS A 177 2.66 11.51 21.72
C HIS A 177 1.50 11.83 22.66
N VAL A 178 1.08 10.85 23.46
CA VAL A 178 0.04 11.03 24.48
C VAL A 178 0.67 10.85 25.85
N SER A 179 0.82 11.95 26.59
CA SER A 179 1.31 11.91 27.97
C SER A 179 0.19 11.57 28.94
N PHE A 180 0.45 10.62 29.85
CA PHE A 180 -0.48 10.22 30.90
C PHE A 180 -0.18 10.89 32.25
N ASN A 181 0.89 11.69 32.35
CA ASN A 181 1.20 12.42 33.56
C ASN A 181 1.94 13.74 33.28
N GLU A 182 1.90 14.65 34.24
CA GLU A 182 2.44 16.01 34.09
C GLU A 182 3.96 16.06 33.84
N LYS A 183 4.69 15.00 34.23
CA LYS A 183 6.15 14.89 34.10
C LYS A 183 6.61 14.14 32.86
N ASN A 184 5.69 13.70 31.99
CA ASN A 184 5.97 12.90 30.79
C ASN A 184 6.77 11.60 31.06
N THR A 185 6.70 11.03 32.26
CA THR A 185 7.37 9.75 32.58
C THR A 185 6.52 8.54 32.23
N SER A 186 5.21 8.75 31.98
CA SER A 186 4.29 7.74 31.47
C SER A 186 3.58 8.31 30.26
N ALA A 187 3.76 7.68 29.10
CA ALA A 187 3.19 8.13 27.85
C ALA A 187 2.94 6.94 26.90
N LEU A 188 2.19 7.21 25.84
CA LEU A 188 1.99 6.32 24.71
C LEU A 188 2.34 7.07 23.42
N ASP A 189 3.29 6.52 22.67
CA ASP A 189 3.64 6.99 21.33
C ASP A 189 2.90 6.18 20.28
N ILE A 190 1.92 6.82 19.63
CA ILE A 190 1.18 6.22 18.53
C ILE A 190 1.89 6.61 17.23
N GLN A 191 2.68 5.68 16.72
CA GLN A 191 3.43 5.85 15.47
C GLN A 191 2.48 5.85 14.27
N GLY A 192 2.69 6.79 13.36
CA GLY A 192 2.02 6.86 12.09
C GLY A 192 2.48 5.75 11.15
N VAL A 193 1.63 5.42 10.19
CA VAL A 193 1.89 4.43 9.16
C VAL A 193 1.92 5.07 7.79
N LYS A 194 2.54 4.39 6.82
CA LYS A 194 2.57 4.82 5.43
C LYS A 194 1.54 4.01 4.65
N PHE A 195 0.30 4.50 4.57
CA PHE A 195 -0.80 3.85 3.86
C PHE A 195 -1.20 4.58 2.58
N ASP A 196 -0.24 5.23 1.93
CA ASP A 196 -0.37 5.52 0.50
C ASP A 196 -0.33 4.22 -0.33
N ALA A 197 -0.69 4.31 -1.61
CA ALA A 197 -0.72 3.14 -2.48
C ALA A 197 0.61 2.37 -2.46
N GLU A 198 1.74 3.09 -2.51
CA GLU A 198 3.08 2.51 -2.44
C GLU A 198 3.34 1.78 -1.11
N GLY A 199 3.04 2.41 0.03
CA GLY A 199 3.24 1.83 1.35
C GLY A 199 2.37 0.62 1.64
N LEU A 200 1.22 0.51 0.97
CA LEU A 200 0.37 -0.70 0.96
C LEU A 200 0.85 -1.77 -0.03
N GLY A 201 1.92 -1.52 -0.78
CA GLY A 201 2.43 -2.41 -1.82
C GLY A 201 1.59 -2.43 -3.10
N LEU A 202 0.67 -1.47 -3.26
CA LEU A 202 -0.20 -1.32 -4.42
C LEU A 202 0.49 -0.44 -5.47
N THR A 203 0.92 -1.06 -6.56
CA THR A 203 1.58 -0.38 -7.67
C THR A 203 0.62 -0.22 -8.83
N ALA A 204 0.69 0.91 -9.54
CA ALA A 204 -0.07 1.13 -10.75
C ALA A 204 0.20 0.01 -11.77
N THR A 205 -0.86 -0.48 -12.42
CA THR A 205 -0.73 -1.48 -13.48
C THR A 205 -0.30 -0.81 -14.78
N THR A 206 0.76 -1.32 -15.40
CA THR A 206 1.27 -0.89 -16.72
C THR A 206 0.86 -1.85 -17.83
N GLY A 207 0.38 -3.05 -17.47
CA GLY A 207 -0.02 -4.11 -18.41
C GLY A 207 -1.47 -4.08 -18.84
N SER A 208 -2.26 -3.12 -18.33
CA SER A 208 -3.69 -2.92 -18.67
C SER A 208 -4.58 -4.15 -18.42
N PHE A 209 -4.19 -5.04 -17.49
CA PHE A 209 -4.92 -6.26 -17.12
C PHE A 209 -5.21 -7.21 -18.27
N GLN A 210 -4.31 -7.25 -19.25
CA GLN A 210 -4.53 -8.01 -20.48
C GLN A 210 -4.33 -9.52 -20.29
N THR A 211 -3.66 -9.91 -19.20
CA THR A 211 -3.53 -11.30 -18.77
C THR A 211 -4.22 -11.53 -17.43
N ASP A 212 -4.70 -12.75 -17.20
CA ASP A 212 -5.27 -13.12 -15.91
C ASP A 212 -4.19 -13.22 -14.82
N GLU A 213 -2.93 -13.48 -15.20
CA GLU A 213 -1.78 -13.42 -14.29
C GLU A 213 -1.61 -12.02 -13.68
N GLU A 214 -1.69 -10.95 -14.49
CA GLU A 214 -1.64 -9.57 -14.00
C GLU A 214 -2.78 -9.24 -13.03
N ILE A 215 -3.99 -9.75 -13.31
CA ILE A 215 -5.15 -9.55 -12.44
C ILE A 215 -4.95 -10.28 -11.11
N ASN A 216 -4.56 -11.55 -11.16
CA ASN A 216 -4.34 -12.37 -9.96
C ASN A 216 -3.25 -11.78 -9.08
N ALA A 217 -2.15 -11.30 -9.66
CA ALA A 217 -1.09 -10.61 -8.92
C ALA A 217 -1.59 -9.34 -8.20
N VAL A 218 -2.51 -8.58 -8.81
CA VAL A 218 -3.13 -7.42 -8.14
C VAL A 218 -4.11 -7.84 -7.05
N ILE A 219 -4.88 -8.91 -7.24
CA ILE A 219 -5.80 -9.45 -6.21
C ILE A 219 -5.01 -9.89 -4.97
N GLU A 220 -3.87 -10.56 -5.15
CA GLU A 220 -2.99 -10.95 -4.03
C GLU A 220 -2.50 -9.72 -3.27
N LYS A 221 -1.99 -8.70 -3.98
CA LYS A 221 -1.55 -7.44 -3.36
C LYS A 221 -2.68 -6.73 -2.61
N LEU A 222 -3.89 -6.68 -3.16
CA LEU A 222 -5.07 -6.12 -2.49
C LEU A 222 -5.43 -6.90 -1.22
N THR A 223 -5.31 -8.22 -1.25
CA THR A 223 -5.56 -9.07 -0.08
C THR A 223 -4.55 -8.81 1.04
N SER A 224 -3.27 -8.72 0.69
CA SER A 224 -2.21 -8.33 1.63
C SER A 224 -2.43 -6.93 2.20
N ALA A 225 -2.70 -5.94 1.35
CA ALA A 225 -2.99 -4.57 1.78
C ALA A 225 -4.18 -4.51 2.75
N THR A 226 -5.27 -5.22 2.45
CA THR A 226 -6.45 -5.28 3.31
C THR A 226 -6.13 -5.92 4.67
N THR A 227 -5.26 -6.93 4.69
CA THR A 227 -4.82 -7.60 5.93
C THR A 227 -4.02 -6.62 6.79
N THR A 228 -3.06 -5.91 6.19
CA THR A 228 -2.28 -4.86 6.85
C THR A 228 -3.18 -3.77 7.45
N LEU A 229 -4.18 -3.29 6.70
CA LEU A 229 -5.14 -2.29 7.19
C LEU A 229 -5.93 -2.81 8.40
N ARG A 230 -6.37 -4.07 8.40
CA ARG A 230 -7.09 -4.68 9.54
C ARG A 230 -6.20 -4.82 10.77
N THR A 231 -4.96 -5.28 10.60
CA THR A 231 -4.00 -5.37 11.69
C THR A 231 -3.76 -4.00 12.32
N GLN A 232 -3.52 -2.97 11.50
CA GLN A 232 -3.31 -1.62 12.01
C GLN A 232 -4.56 -1.04 12.68
N SER A 233 -5.75 -1.28 12.14
CA SER A 233 -7.01 -0.88 12.78
C SER A 233 -7.16 -1.53 14.16
N SER A 234 -6.76 -2.78 14.32
CA SER A 234 -6.75 -3.45 15.62
C SER A 234 -5.76 -2.82 16.59
N THR A 235 -4.55 -2.48 16.12
CA THR A 235 -3.55 -1.75 16.92
C THR A 235 -4.06 -0.38 17.37
N PHE A 236 -4.67 0.40 16.49
CA PHE A 236 -5.27 1.68 16.86
C PHE A 236 -6.45 1.52 17.82
N GLY A 237 -7.26 0.46 17.67
CA GLY A 237 -8.31 0.11 18.63
C GLY A 237 -7.75 -0.20 20.03
N ALA A 238 -6.68 -0.99 20.11
CA ALA A 238 -6.00 -1.28 21.37
C ALA A 238 -5.41 -0.02 22.02
N ASN A 239 -4.75 0.84 21.24
CA ASN A 239 -4.24 2.13 21.72
C ASN A 239 -5.37 3.03 22.26
N LEU A 240 -6.51 3.08 21.57
CA LEU A 240 -7.68 3.83 22.02
C LEU A 240 -8.19 3.31 23.37
N SER A 241 -8.32 1.99 23.55
CA SER A 241 -8.72 1.41 24.83
C SER A 241 -7.75 1.76 25.96
N VAL A 242 -6.44 1.77 25.70
CA VAL A 242 -5.44 2.21 26.70
C VAL A 242 -5.66 3.67 27.09
N VAL A 243 -5.85 4.55 26.10
CA VAL A 243 -6.08 5.98 26.34
C VAL A 243 -7.37 6.21 27.12
N GLN A 244 -8.47 5.53 26.77
CA GLN A 244 -9.75 5.62 27.48
C GLN A 244 -9.62 5.16 28.93
N ASN A 245 -9.01 3.99 29.18
CA ASN A 245 -8.78 3.50 30.55
C ASN A 245 -7.94 4.47 31.39
N ARG A 246 -6.91 5.08 30.78
CA ARG A 246 -6.07 6.10 31.44
C ARG A 246 -6.82 7.39 31.71
N GLN A 247 -7.70 7.81 30.78
CA GLN A 247 -8.56 8.97 30.96
C GLN A 247 -9.50 8.77 32.15
N ASP A 248 -10.17 7.62 32.23
CA ASP A 248 -11.09 7.30 33.32
C ASP A 248 -10.38 7.20 34.67
N PHE A 249 -9.23 6.52 34.72
CA PHE A 249 -8.39 6.45 35.91
C PHE A 249 -7.99 7.85 36.39
N THR A 250 -7.51 8.71 35.48
CA THR A 250 -7.06 10.06 35.82
C THR A 250 -8.22 10.90 36.33
N LYS A 251 -9.39 10.82 35.68
CA LYS A 251 -10.59 11.53 36.12
C LYS A 251 -11.03 11.11 37.53
N ASN A 252 -11.02 9.81 37.82
CA ASN A 252 -11.34 9.30 39.14
C ASN A 252 -10.31 9.74 40.19
N LEU A 253 -9.02 9.67 39.86
CA LEU A 253 -7.95 10.13 40.73
C LEU A 253 -8.11 11.62 41.05
N THR A 254 -8.38 12.46 40.05
CA THR A 254 -8.62 13.90 40.25
C THR A 254 -9.81 14.15 41.18
N ASN A 255 -10.93 13.45 41.00
CA ASN A 255 -12.09 13.62 41.88
C ASN A 255 -11.79 13.25 43.34
N ILE A 256 -11.02 12.17 43.56
CA ILE A 256 -10.59 11.76 44.90
C ILE A 256 -9.64 12.79 45.51
N LEU A 257 -8.66 13.27 44.73
CA LEU A 257 -7.71 14.27 45.20
C LEU A 257 -8.38 15.62 45.49
N ASP A 258 -9.37 16.03 44.70
CA ASP A 258 -10.15 17.25 44.94
C ASP A 258 -10.97 17.15 46.24
N THR A 259 -11.66 16.03 46.45
CA THR A 259 -12.40 15.76 47.69
C THR A 259 -11.45 15.66 48.89
N GLY A 260 -10.30 15.00 48.73
CA GLY A 260 -9.29 14.85 49.76
C GLY A 260 -8.66 16.18 50.15
N ALA A 261 -8.35 17.03 49.16
CA ALA A 261 -7.87 18.39 49.39
C ALA A 261 -8.92 19.21 50.13
N ALA A 262 -10.18 19.19 49.69
CA ALA A 262 -11.28 19.86 50.36
C ALA A 262 -11.42 19.39 51.82
N ASN A 263 -11.31 18.09 52.12
CA ASN A 263 -11.38 17.60 53.50
C ASN A 263 -10.19 18.03 54.37
N LEU A 264 -9.02 18.25 53.79
CA LEU A 264 -7.84 18.73 54.52
C LEU A 264 -7.82 20.25 54.71
N THR A 265 -8.45 21.00 53.81
CA THR A 265 -8.45 22.47 53.84
C THR A 265 -9.72 23.07 54.41
N ASN A 266 -10.87 22.41 54.25
CA ASN A 266 -12.13 22.92 54.75
C ASN A 266 -12.19 22.73 56.25
N ALA A 267 -12.43 23.82 56.97
CA ALA A 267 -12.71 23.76 58.39
C ALA A 267 -14.11 23.16 58.63
N ASP A 268 -14.26 22.41 59.73
CA ASP A 268 -15.58 21.99 60.19
C ASP A 268 -16.36 23.21 60.68
N LEU A 269 -17.37 23.62 59.91
CA LEU A 269 -18.17 24.80 60.22
C LEU A 269 -18.88 24.69 61.57
N ASN A 270 -19.19 23.49 62.06
CA ASN A 270 -19.82 23.32 63.36
C ASN A 270 -18.82 23.54 64.50
N GLU A 271 -17.59 23.03 64.35
CA GLU A 271 -16.52 23.25 65.33
C GLU A 271 -16.08 24.71 65.35
N GLU A 272 -15.87 25.32 64.18
CA GLU A 272 -15.56 26.75 64.07
C GLU A 272 -16.70 27.64 64.60
N ALA A 273 -17.97 27.27 64.37
CA ALA A 273 -19.11 27.99 64.94
C ALA A 273 -19.16 27.87 66.47
N ALA A 274 -18.94 26.67 67.02
CA ALA A 274 -18.89 26.45 68.47
C ALA A 274 -17.71 27.21 69.10
N ASN A 275 -16.53 27.18 68.48
CA ASN A 275 -15.34 27.91 68.93
C ASN A 275 -15.55 29.43 68.86
N SER A 276 -16.16 29.93 67.79
CA SER A 276 -16.54 31.34 67.65
C SER A 276 -17.54 31.78 68.73
N GLN A 277 -18.55 30.96 69.01
CA GLN A 277 -19.52 31.22 70.09
C GLN A 277 -18.87 31.18 71.48
N ALA A 278 -17.98 30.21 71.72
CA ALA A 278 -17.20 30.11 72.95
C ALA A 278 -16.28 31.32 73.12
N LEU A 279 -15.61 31.78 72.07
CA LEU A 279 -14.76 32.97 72.07
C LEU A 279 -15.56 34.24 72.35
N SER A 280 -16.72 34.42 71.72
CA SER A 280 -17.63 35.54 71.99
C SER A 280 -18.08 35.57 73.46
N THR A 281 -18.43 34.40 74.01
CA THR A 281 -18.79 34.25 75.43
C THR A 281 -17.59 34.56 76.33
N ARG A 282 -16.40 34.07 75.98
CA ARG A 282 -15.17 34.34 76.73
C ARG A 282 -14.81 35.82 76.71
N ASN A 283 -14.99 36.51 75.59
CA ASN A 283 -14.77 37.96 75.47
C ASN A 283 -15.77 38.75 76.31
N SER A 284 -17.06 38.38 76.30
CA SER A 284 -18.08 38.99 77.16
C SER A 284 -17.76 38.82 78.66
N LEU A 285 -17.32 37.62 79.06
CA LEU A 285 -16.85 37.34 80.42
C LEU A 285 -15.58 38.12 80.77
N ALA A 286 -14.62 38.22 79.85
CA ALA A 286 -13.39 38.99 80.06
C ALA A 286 -13.67 40.49 80.23
N VAL A 287 -14.56 41.06 79.41
CA VAL A 287 -14.99 42.46 79.54
C VAL A 287 -15.76 42.68 80.85
N SER A 288 -16.65 41.75 81.22
CA SER A 288 -17.39 41.82 82.48
C SER A 288 -16.46 41.71 83.70
N ALA A 289 -15.50 40.78 83.67
CA ALA A 289 -14.49 40.61 84.71
C ALA A 289 -13.57 41.83 84.83
N LEU A 290 -13.17 42.45 83.71
CA LEU A 290 -12.40 43.69 83.70
C LEU A 290 -13.21 44.88 84.25
N SER A 291 -14.50 44.98 83.91
CA SER A 291 -15.40 45.97 84.48
C SER A 291 -15.52 45.79 86.00
N LEU A 292 -15.72 44.55 86.46
CA LEU A 292 -15.77 44.20 87.88
C LEU A 292 -14.46 44.52 88.61
N ALA A 293 -13.31 44.24 87.98
CA ALA A 293 -11.99 44.54 88.55
C ALA A 293 -11.75 46.06 88.67
N ASN A 294 -12.15 46.85 87.67
CA ASN A 294 -12.08 48.31 87.73
C ASN A 294 -13.04 48.88 88.78
N GLN A 295 -14.27 48.34 88.88
CA GLN A 295 -15.22 48.70 89.94
C GLN A 295 -14.70 48.35 91.34
N ALA A 296 -14.08 47.17 91.49
CA ALA A 296 -13.46 46.76 92.75
C ALA A 296 -12.30 47.68 93.15
N GLN A 297 -11.44 48.08 92.21
CA GLN A 297 -10.36 49.06 92.45
C GLN A 297 -10.90 50.45 92.84
N GLN A 298 -11.98 50.92 92.21
CA GLN A 298 -12.65 52.17 92.58
C GLN A 298 -13.35 52.10 93.94
N GLY A 299 -14.01 50.97 94.26
CA GLY A 299 -14.62 50.74 95.56
C GLY A 299 -13.59 50.72 96.71
N ILE A 300 -12.42 50.14 96.48
CA ILE A 300 -11.29 50.20 97.43
C ILE A 300 -10.82 51.65 97.61
N LEU A 301 -10.73 52.43 96.52
CA LEU A 301 -10.34 53.84 96.59
C LEU A 301 -11.39 54.69 97.33
N GLN A 302 -12.67 54.35 97.26
CA GLN A 302 -13.75 55.03 97.98
C GLN A 302 -13.76 54.68 99.48
N LEU A 303 -13.24 53.50 99.85
CA LEU A 303 -13.08 53.05 101.24
C LEU A 303 -11.82 53.63 101.91
N LEU A 304 -10.81 53.98 101.10
CA LEU A 304 -9.53 54.56 101.55
C LEU A 304 -9.52 56.10 101.53
N ARG A 305 -10.66 56.74 101.29
CA ARG A 305 -10.84 58.20 101.24
C ARG A 305 -11.57 58.74 102.47
#